data_AF-A0A1E5BCL6-F1
#
_entry.id   AF-A0A1E5BCL6-F1
#
_cell.length_a   1.000
_cell.length_b   1.000
_cell.length_c   1.000
_cell.angle_alpha   90.00
_cell.angle_beta   90.00
_cell.angle_gamma   90.00
#
_symmetry.space_group_name_H-M   'P 1'
#
loop_
_entity.id
_entity.type
_entity.pdbx_description
1 polymer ?
#
loop_
_entity_poly.entity_id
_entity_poly.type
_entity_poly.pdbx_seq_one_letter_code
_entity_poly.pdbx_strand_id
1 'polypeptide(L)'
;MCKQASYSKYQKRAIKFLNDLLGTHTPFSYERTQTNHLKVLIDGVSKPIYTGSTPSDCKSINNFMAEVKREIRLAKMDDEKELDNEDQTPVKKPFALDSNDKLIDTCIKSLRVRIPTMKTQEEVRVLGELDVSCVKPLRIDAVKHAISIALQKRKQGGYIKPKEMKGIESAILKHVNFMLPTPAYYSELLQGKEKYVKTEREYSNVEQDTYPASKEQSLISAPELLLKDTQQEQPILKTMLHGNCVPAVSKIEPVKETKNSAQQLAVMNSTDRVSLLRGLNKSQALTLIDDINQALALNREQDIESVISLIRDKDLPLEAIISRMEAA
;
A
#
# COMPACT_ATOMS: atom_id res chain seq x y z
N MET A 1 5.35 10.89 9.51
CA MET A 1 4.09 10.22 9.09
C MET A 1 2.90 10.88 9.78
N CYS A 2 2.06 11.64 9.05
CA CYS A 2 0.90 12.30 9.65
C CYS A 2 -0.27 11.31 9.80
N LYS A 3 -0.66 11.07 11.06
CA LYS A 3 -1.87 10.33 11.45
C LYS A 3 -3.09 10.89 10.71
N GLN A 4 -3.94 10.01 10.19
CA GLN A 4 -5.20 10.33 9.50
C GLN A 4 -6.21 11.00 10.46
N ALA A 5 -5.96 12.25 10.84
CA ALA A 5 -7.01 13.07 11.44
C ALA A 5 -7.93 13.52 10.31
N SER A 6 -9.23 13.24 10.45
CA SER A 6 -10.26 13.61 9.47
C SER A 6 -10.16 15.10 9.11
N TYR A 7 -10.31 15.43 7.82
CA TYR A 7 -10.37 16.83 7.37
C TYR A 7 -11.47 17.60 8.10
N SER A 8 -11.20 18.87 8.43
CA SER A 8 -12.19 19.77 9.04
C SER A 8 -13.36 20.03 8.09
N LYS A 9 -14.50 20.49 8.62
CA LYS A 9 -15.67 20.86 7.80
C LYS A 9 -15.31 21.92 6.73
N TYR A 10 -14.44 22.85 7.11
CA TYR A 10 -13.90 23.88 6.23
C TYR A 10 -13.06 23.27 5.09
N GLN A 11 -12.10 22.39 5.41
CA GLN A 11 -11.25 21.72 4.41
C GLN A 11 -12.07 20.83 3.48
N LYS A 12 -13.07 20.11 4.02
CA LYS A 12 -14.03 19.30 3.23
C LYS A 12 -14.79 20.16 2.23
N ARG A 13 -15.20 21.38 2.61
CA ARG A 13 -15.87 22.33 1.71
C ARG A 13 -14.93 22.82 0.60
N ALA A 14 -13.67 23.12 0.93
CA ALA A 14 -12.66 23.50 -0.05
C ALA A 14 -12.38 22.37 -1.05
N ILE A 15 -12.19 21.13 -0.57
CA ILE A 15 -11.97 19.95 -1.43
C ILE A 15 -13.19 19.71 -2.34
N LYS A 16 -14.41 19.86 -1.80
CA LYS A 16 -15.64 19.74 -2.61
C LYS A 16 -15.68 20.79 -3.71
N PHE A 17 -15.38 22.05 -3.39
CA PHE A 17 -15.30 23.12 -4.38
C PHE A 17 -14.27 22.84 -5.48
N LEU A 18 -13.08 22.32 -5.12
CA LEU A 18 -12.06 21.94 -6.10
C LEU A 18 -12.53 20.80 -7.01
N ASN A 19 -13.22 19.81 -6.46
CA ASN A 19 -13.83 18.75 -7.26
C ASN A 19 -14.84 19.30 -8.27
N ASP A 20 -15.70 20.22 -7.82
CA ASP A 20 -16.75 20.79 -8.65
C ASP A 20 -16.20 21.75 -9.72
N LEU A 21 -15.09 22.45 -9.44
CA LEU A 21 -14.48 23.42 -10.35
C LEU A 21 -13.55 22.78 -11.39
N LEU A 22 -12.71 21.82 -10.98
CA LEU A 22 -11.65 21.25 -11.82
C LEU A 22 -12.11 20.00 -12.60
N GLY A 23 -13.06 19.25 -12.04
CA GLY A 23 -13.69 18.08 -12.66
C GLY A 23 -12.69 17.04 -13.19
N THR A 24 -13.01 16.49 -14.37
CA THR A 24 -12.22 15.49 -15.11
C THR A 24 -11.01 16.06 -15.84
N HIS A 25 -10.98 17.38 -16.08
CA HIS A 25 -10.02 17.96 -17.01
C HIS A 25 -8.69 18.33 -16.36
N THR A 26 -8.70 18.79 -15.11
CA THR A 26 -7.49 19.28 -14.44
C THR A 26 -7.15 18.42 -13.22
N PRO A 27 -6.03 17.68 -13.24
CA PRO A 27 -5.51 16.98 -12.07
C PRO A 27 -5.19 17.94 -10.93
N PHE A 28 -5.47 17.51 -9.70
CA PHE A 28 -5.03 18.21 -8.51
C PHE A 28 -4.77 17.24 -7.36
N SER A 29 -3.89 17.66 -6.46
CA SER A 29 -3.54 16.95 -5.24
C SER A 29 -3.72 17.89 -4.06
N TYR A 30 -4.00 17.33 -2.89
CA TYR A 30 -4.12 18.12 -1.68
C TYR A 30 -3.54 17.35 -0.49
N GLU A 31 -2.87 18.09 0.38
CA GLU A 31 -2.27 17.55 1.59
C GLU A 31 -2.48 18.49 2.76
N ARG A 32 -2.51 17.92 3.96
CA ARG A 32 -2.59 18.71 5.18
C ARG A 32 -1.17 19.05 5.65
N THR A 33 -0.91 20.34 5.78
CA THR A 33 0.36 20.86 6.29
C THR A 33 0.50 20.64 7.81
N GLN A 34 1.70 20.85 8.33
CA GLN A 34 1.97 20.80 9.78
C GLN A 34 1.13 21.81 10.56
N THR A 35 0.83 22.98 9.97
CA THR A 35 -0.02 24.03 10.54
C THR A 35 -1.53 23.78 10.36
N ASN A 36 -1.92 22.55 9.98
CA ASN A 36 -3.32 22.16 9.74
C ASN A 36 -4.02 22.96 8.62
N HIS A 37 -3.26 23.61 7.73
CA HIS A 37 -3.79 24.19 6.49
C HIS A 37 -3.82 23.15 5.38
N LEU A 38 -4.77 23.29 4.46
CA LEU A 38 -4.82 22.48 3.25
C LEU A 38 -3.90 23.12 2.21
N LYS A 39 -2.85 22.40 1.81
CA LYS A 39 -2.01 22.71 0.65
C LYS A 39 -2.61 22.03 -0.56
N VAL A 40 -2.78 22.77 -1.65
CA VAL A 40 -3.39 22.30 -2.89
C VAL A 40 -2.43 22.55 -4.03
N LEU A 41 -2.18 21.49 -4.81
CA LEU A 41 -1.38 21.50 -6.03
C LEU A 41 -2.33 21.25 -7.19
N ILE A 42 -2.33 22.12 -8.19
CA ILE A 42 -3.20 22.04 -9.36
C ILE A 42 -2.31 21.99 -10.60
N ASP A 43 -2.57 21.06 -11.51
CA ASP A 43 -1.89 20.98 -12.80
C ASP A 43 -2.07 22.30 -13.58
N GLY A 44 -0.97 22.87 -14.07
CA GLY A 44 -0.95 24.19 -14.73
C GLY A 44 -0.76 25.41 -13.80
N VAL A 45 -0.92 25.26 -12.48
CA VAL A 45 -0.65 26.36 -11.54
C VAL A 45 0.75 26.24 -10.96
N SER A 46 1.59 27.26 -11.18
CA SER A 46 3.00 27.25 -10.80
C SER A 46 3.25 27.21 -9.28
N LYS A 47 2.32 27.74 -8.47
CA LYS A 47 2.48 27.86 -7.02
C LYS A 47 1.44 27.03 -6.25
N PRO A 48 1.85 26.33 -5.17
CA PRO A 48 0.90 25.69 -4.27
C PRO A 48 0.00 26.73 -3.61
N ILE A 49 -1.31 26.47 -3.59
CA ILE A 49 -2.30 27.34 -2.96
C ILE A 49 -2.64 26.77 -1.59
N TYR A 50 -2.70 27.63 -0.58
CA TYR A 50 -2.98 27.24 0.80
C TYR A 50 -4.30 27.81 1.26
N THR A 51 -5.05 27.05 2.05
CA THR A 51 -6.21 27.62 2.74
C THR A 51 -5.78 28.54 3.88
N GLY A 52 -6.46 29.69 4.03
CA GLY A 52 -6.22 30.65 5.10
C GLY A 52 -6.42 30.12 6.53
N SER A 53 -5.82 30.81 7.50
CA SER A 53 -5.48 30.26 8.82
C SER A 53 -6.60 30.17 9.86
N THR A 54 -7.80 30.68 9.59
CA THR A 54 -8.89 30.73 10.58
C THR A 54 -10.21 30.17 10.03
N PRO A 55 -10.60 28.93 10.42
CA PRO A 55 -11.89 28.33 10.04
C PRO A 55 -13.13 29.10 10.50
N SER A 56 -12.96 30.01 11.48
CA SER A 56 -13.99 30.91 12.02
C SER A 56 -14.33 32.08 11.10
N ASP A 57 -13.46 32.43 10.16
CA ASP A 57 -13.72 33.51 9.20
C ASP A 57 -14.46 32.97 7.98
N CYS A 58 -15.76 33.27 7.88
CA CYS A 58 -16.59 32.91 6.74
C CYS A 58 -16.09 33.48 5.40
N LYS A 59 -15.27 34.54 5.40
CA LYS A 59 -14.69 35.12 4.16
C LYS A 59 -13.45 34.38 3.68
N SER A 60 -12.73 33.71 4.57
CA SER A 60 -11.49 32.99 4.23
C SER A 60 -11.67 31.96 3.12
N ILE A 61 -12.79 31.20 3.14
CA ILE A 61 -13.10 30.21 2.10
C ILE A 61 -13.37 30.88 0.75
N ASN A 62 -14.07 32.02 0.73
CA ASN A 62 -14.40 32.73 -0.50
C ASN A 62 -13.15 33.34 -1.13
N ASN A 63 -12.23 33.86 -0.29
CA ASN A 63 -10.93 34.36 -0.73
C ASN A 63 -10.10 33.23 -1.36
N PHE A 64 -10.02 32.07 -0.71
CA PHE A 64 -9.37 30.88 -1.27
C PHE A 64 -9.99 30.46 -2.61
N MET A 65 -11.33 30.40 -2.69
CA MET A 65 -12.03 30.05 -3.92
C MET A 65 -11.75 31.05 -5.06
N ALA A 66 -11.71 32.35 -4.75
CA ALA A 66 -11.42 33.41 -5.71
C ALA A 66 -9.96 33.36 -6.19
N GLU A 67 -9.03 33.08 -5.28
CA GLU A 67 -7.61 32.87 -5.58
C GLU A 67 -7.41 31.69 -6.52
N VAL A 68 -8.00 30.53 -6.20
CA VAL A 68 -7.97 29.35 -7.08
C VAL A 68 -8.53 29.67 -8.46
N LYS A 69 -9.69 30.34 -8.55
CA LYS A 69 -10.28 30.75 -9.84
C LYS A 69 -9.43 31.75 -10.61
N ARG A 70 -8.64 32.58 -9.93
CA ARG A 70 -7.73 33.54 -10.57
C ARG A 70 -6.51 32.82 -11.13
N GLU A 71 -5.87 31.96 -10.34
CA GLU A 71 -4.68 31.23 -10.81
C GLU A 71 -4.98 30.27 -11.95
N ILE A 72 -6.14 29.60 -11.93
CA ILE A 72 -6.56 28.76 -13.07
C ILE A 72 -6.77 29.60 -14.34
N ARG A 73 -7.30 30.83 -14.20
CA ARG A 73 -7.45 31.73 -15.35
C ARG A 73 -6.11 32.20 -15.88
N LEU A 74 -5.17 32.54 -15.00
CA LEU A 74 -3.82 32.92 -15.39
C LEU A 74 -3.10 31.78 -16.11
N ALA A 75 -3.16 30.57 -15.57
CA ALA A 75 -2.61 29.37 -16.20
C ALA A 75 -3.16 29.13 -17.62
N LYS A 76 -4.48 29.25 -17.80
CA LYS A 76 -5.11 29.10 -19.12
C LYS A 76 -4.72 30.21 -20.10
N MET A 77 -4.57 31.44 -19.62
CA MET A 77 -4.16 32.56 -20.47
C MET A 77 -2.69 32.43 -20.90
N ASP A 78 -1.84 31.82 -20.08
CA ASP A 78 -0.46 31.54 -20.45
C ASP A 78 -0.38 30.36 -21.44
N ASP A 79 -1.23 29.33 -21.29
CA ASP A 79 -1.39 28.26 -22.29
C ASP A 79 -1.92 28.79 -23.64
N GLU A 80 -2.89 29.72 -23.64
CA GLU A 80 -3.48 30.32 -24.85
C GLU A 80 -2.50 31.25 -25.58
N LYS A 81 -1.66 32.01 -24.85
CA LYS A 81 -0.61 32.85 -25.45
C LYS A 81 0.48 32.05 -26.17
N GLU A 82 0.66 30.78 -25.85
CA GLU A 82 1.55 29.88 -26.59
C GLU A 82 0.88 29.24 -27.83
N LEU A 83 -0.45 29.38 -27.97
CA LEU A 83 -1.29 28.69 -28.98
C LEU A 83 -1.97 29.62 -30.01
N ASP A 84 -1.63 30.92 -30.04
CA ASP A 84 -2.17 31.93 -30.98
C ASP A 84 -1.74 31.72 -32.45
N ASN A 85 -1.85 30.49 -32.99
CA ASN A 85 -1.72 30.19 -34.41
C ASN A 85 -2.72 29.17 -34.98
N GLU A 86 -3.76 28.75 -34.25
CA GLU A 86 -4.87 28.03 -34.90
C GLU A 86 -6.25 28.47 -34.37
N ASP A 87 -7.05 29.02 -35.29
CA ASP A 87 -8.46 29.39 -35.13
C ASP A 87 -9.27 28.30 -34.41
N GLN A 88 -9.78 28.59 -33.21
CA GLN A 88 -10.77 27.74 -32.54
C GLN A 88 -12.14 28.39 -32.50
N THR A 89 -13.00 27.91 -33.38
CA THR A 89 -14.45 28.06 -33.26
C THR A 89 -14.97 27.24 -32.08
N PRO A 90 -16.01 27.71 -31.35
CA PRO A 90 -16.52 27.02 -30.17
C PRO A 90 -17.33 25.78 -30.57
N VAL A 91 -16.69 24.61 -30.56
CA VAL A 91 -17.35 23.33 -30.80
C VAL A 91 -18.27 23.01 -29.62
N LYS A 92 -19.59 23.13 -29.83
CA LYS A 92 -20.61 22.65 -28.90
C LYS A 92 -20.41 21.15 -28.67
N LYS A 93 -20.05 20.75 -27.44
CA LYS A 93 -19.82 19.35 -27.07
C LYS A 93 -21.09 18.51 -27.26
N PRO A 94 -21.06 17.39 -28.00
CA PRO A 94 -22.19 16.45 -28.06
C PRO A 94 -22.42 15.76 -26.70
N PHE A 95 -23.69 15.59 -26.32
CA PHE A 95 -24.18 14.95 -25.08
C PHE A 95 -23.58 13.56 -24.74
N ALA A 96 -22.93 12.87 -25.68
CA ALA A 96 -22.25 11.60 -25.44
C ALA A 96 -20.97 11.74 -24.59
N LEU A 97 -20.29 12.89 -24.68
CA LEU A 97 -19.11 13.22 -23.87
C LEU A 97 -19.44 13.21 -22.37
N ASP A 98 -20.61 13.73 -21.99
CA ASP A 98 -21.03 13.84 -20.59
C ASP A 98 -21.11 12.48 -19.88
N SER A 99 -21.40 11.40 -20.62
CA SER A 99 -21.51 10.06 -20.02
C SER A 99 -20.15 9.43 -19.75
N ASN A 100 -19.17 9.71 -20.61
CA ASN A 100 -17.79 9.26 -20.44
C ASN A 100 -17.07 10.14 -19.40
N ASP A 101 -17.35 11.43 -19.36
CA ASP A 101 -16.85 12.34 -18.33
C ASP A 101 -17.34 11.91 -16.94
N LYS A 102 -18.61 11.53 -16.78
CA LYS A 102 -19.13 10.95 -15.53
C LYS A 102 -18.43 9.65 -15.13
N LEU A 103 -18.08 8.81 -16.10
CA LEU A 103 -17.31 7.59 -15.88
C LEU A 103 -15.90 7.93 -15.37
N ILE A 104 -15.21 8.85 -16.05
CA ILE A 104 -13.88 9.35 -15.66
C ILE A 104 -13.93 9.93 -14.24
N ASP A 105 -14.89 10.80 -13.93
CA ASP A 105 -15.08 11.39 -12.61
C ASP A 105 -15.28 10.34 -11.52
N THR A 106 -16.08 9.31 -11.80
CA THR A 106 -16.36 8.24 -10.85
C THR A 106 -15.09 7.43 -10.57
N CYS A 107 -14.32 7.12 -11.62
CA CYS A 107 -13.04 6.44 -11.49
C CYS A 107 -12.04 7.28 -10.70
N ILE A 108 -11.88 8.58 -11.01
CA ILE A 108 -10.97 9.48 -10.32
C ILE A 108 -11.35 9.62 -8.84
N LYS A 109 -12.63 9.78 -8.52
CA LYS A 109 -13.11 9.85 -7.12
C LYS A 109 -12.79 8.58 -6.34
N SER A 110 -13.02 7.41 -6.95
CA SER A 110 -12.67 6.12 -6.36
C SER A 110 -11.17 5.98 -6.13
N LEU A 111 -10.36 6.33 -7.13
CA LEU A 111 -8.90 6.24 -7.06
C LEU A 111 -8.32 7.19 -6.02
N ARG A 112 -8.83 8.42 -5.87
CA ARG A 112 -8.40 9.39 -4.85
C ARG A 112 -8.48 8.83 -3.42
N VAL A 113 -9.53 8.07 -3.12
CA VAL A 113 -9.67 7.41 -1.81
C VAL A 113 -8.62 6.31 -1.63
N ARG A 114 -8.22 5.65 -2.72
CA ARG A 114 -7.24 4.57 -2.74
C ARG A 114 -5.79 5.05 -2.87
N ILE A 115 -5.52 6.34 -3.13
CA ILE A 115 -4.15 6.88 -3.29
C ILE A 115 -3.22 6.50 -2.12
N PRO A 116 -3.61 6.61 -0.84
CA PRO A 116 -2.72 6.24 0.27
C PRO A 116 -2.33 4.76 0.25
N THR A 117 -3.28 3.87 -0.06
CA THR A 117 -3.01 2.43 -0.11
C THR A 117 -2.21 2.04 -1.35
N MET A 118 -2.47 2.70 -2.49
CA MET A 118 -1.66 2.55 -3.71
C MET A 118 -0.22 2.99 -3.47
N LYS A 119 0.00 4.12 -2.78
CA LYS A 119 1.34 4.60 -2.43
C LYS A 119 2.11 3.54 -1.63
N THR A 120 1.52 3.01 -0.55
CA THR A 120 2.16 1.95 0.25
C THR A 120 2.41 0.69 -0.56
N GLN A 121 1.47 0.30 -1.44
CA GLN A 121 1.63 -0.85 -2.31
C GLN A 121 2.79 -0.67 -3.32
N GLU A 122 2.91 0.51 -3.92
CA GLU A 122 4.03 0.88 -4.80
C GLU A 122 5.36 0.86 -4.03
N GLU A 123 5.41 1.43 -2.82
CA GLU A 123 6.62 1.41 -1.98
C GLU A 123 7.06 -0.02 -1.65
N VAL A 124 6.14 -0.90 -1.23
CA VAL A 124 6.44 -2.30 -0.91
C VAL A 124 6.94 -3.06 -2.14
N ARG A 125 6.32 -2.85 -3.31
CA ARG A 125 6.74 -3.53 -4.55
C ARG A 125 8.09 -3.05 -5.05
N VAL A 126 8.32 -1.74 -5.08
CA VAL A 126 9.62 -1.17 -5.49
C VAL A 126 10.74 -1.67 -4.57
N LEU A 127 10.49 -1.73 -3.26
CA LEU A 127 11.48 -2.25 -2.31
C LEU A 127 11.69 -3.77 -2.43
N GLY A 128 10.67 -4.53 -2.81
CA GLY A 128 10.76 -5.98 -3.00
C GLY A 128 11.43 -6.39 -4.31
N GLU A 129 11.12 -5.70 -5.41
CA GLU A 129 11.70 -5.96 -6.74
C GLU A 129 13.03 -5.22 -6.96
N LEU A 130 13.38 -4.27 -6.08
CA LEU A 130 14.55 -3.37 -6.18
C LEU A 130 14.61 -2.60 -7.52
N ASP A 131 13.46 -2.39 -8.16
CA ASP A 131 13.35 -1.71 -9.43
C ASP A 131 12.12 -0.78 -9.45
N VAL A 132 12.28 0.37 -10.10
CA VAL A 132 11.24 1.40 -10.28
C VAL A 132 10.34 1.08 -11.49
N SER A 133 10.77 0.17 -12.38
CA SER A 133 10.01 -0.19 -13.58
C SER A 133 8.62 -0.76 -13.28
N CYS A 134 8.41 -1.33 -12.08
CA CYS A 134 7.14 -1.89 -11.64
C CYS A 134 6.04 -0.83 -11.38
N VAL A 135 6.39 0.44 -11.20
CA VAL A 135 5.43 1.52 -10.86
C VAL A 135 4.45 1.78 -12.01
N LYS A 136 4.94 1.87 -13.25
CA LYS A 136 4.09 2.15 -14.43
C LYS A 136 3.00 1.08 -14.65
N PRO A 137 3.32 -0.23 -14.72
CA PRO A 137 2.31 -1.27 -14.92
C PRO A 137 1.32 -1.33 -13.75
N LEU A 138 1.77 -1.16 -12.50
CA LEU A 138 0.88 -1.11 -11.33
C LEU A 138 -0.21 -0.04 -11.45
N ARG A 139 0.17 1.16 -11.91
CA ARG A 139 -0.79 2.26 -12.12
C ARG A 139 -1.76 1.98 -13.24
N ILE A 140 -1.27 1.44 -14.37
CA ILE A 140 -2.12 1.07 -15.51
C ILE A 140 -3.14 0.00 -15.08
N ASP A 141 -2.72 -1.01 -14.32
CA ASP A 141 -3.60 -2.07 -13.83
C ASP A 141 -4.63 -1.54 -12.85
N ALA A 142 -4.26 -0.62 -11.96
CA ALA A 142 -5.18 0.03 -11.04
C ALA A 142 -6.25 0.85 -11.78
N VAL A 143 -5.86 1.56 -12.86
CA VAL A 143 -6.79 2.32 -13.72
C VAL A 143 -7.74 1.37 -14.44
N LYS A 144 -7.23 0.31 -15.08
CA LYS A 144 -8.06 -0.70 -15.77
C LYS A 144 -9.05 -1.37 -14.82
N HIS A 145 -8.60 -1.72 -13.62
CA HIS A 145 -9.44 -2.30 -12.59
C HIS A 145 -10.53 -1.32 -12.13
N ALA A 146 -10.20 -0.04 -11.94
CA ALA A 146 -11.19 0.99 -11.58
C ALA A 146 -12.25 1.19 -12.68
N ILE A 147 -11.83 1.24 -13.95
CA ILE A 147 -12.73 1.32 -15.10
C ILE A 147 -13.64 0.08 -15.16
N SER A 148 -13.08 -1.12 -15.00
CA SER A 148 -13.84 -2.37 -15.01
C SER A 148 -14.94 -2.37 -13.94
N ILE A 149 -14.62 -1.99 -12.70
CA ILE A 149 -15.61 -1.86 -11.62
C ILE A 149 -16.67 -0.81 -11.96
N ALA A 150 -16.26 0.34 -12.50
CA ALA A 150 -17.20 1.41 -12.83
C ALA A 150 -18.14 1.02 -13.97
N LEU A 151 -17.66 0.25 -14.96
CA LEU A 151 -18.47 -0.31 -16.03
C LEU A 151 -19.44 -1.38 -15.51
N GLN A 152 -19.00 -2.27 -14.61
CA GLN A 152 -19.90 -3.26 -14.00
C GLN A 152 -21.03 -2.62 -13.20
N LYS A 153 -20.76 -1.51 -12.51
CA LYS A 153 -21.77 -0.76 -11.76
C LYS A 153 -22.69 0.08 -12.65
N ARG A 154 -22.34 0.28 -13.92
CA ARG A 154 -23.07 1.12 -14.85
C ARG A 154 -24.28 0.38 -15.39
N LYS A 155 -25.48 0.77 -14.95
CA LYS A 155 -26.76 0.22 -15.44
C LYS A 155 -27.13 0.66 -16.85
N GLN A 156 -26.62 1.81 -17.30
CA GLN A 156 -26.88 2.37 -18.63
C GLN A 156 -25.59 2.93 -19.22
N GLY A 157 -25.15 2.37 -20.34
CA GLY A 157 -24.00 2.85 -21.08
C GLY A 157 -24.06 2.42 -22.54
N GLY A 158 -23.78 3.35 -23.44
CA GLY A 158 -23.55 3.02 -24.84
C GLY A 158 -22.27 2.21 -24.99
N TYR A 159 -22.15 1.53 -26.12
CA TYR A 159 -20.91 0.89 -26.52
C TYR A 159 -19.78 1.93 -26.56
N ILE A 160 -18.67 1.65 -25.86
CA ILE A 160 -17.48 2.49 -25.84
C ILE A 160 -16.51 1.95 -26.89
N LYS A 161 -16.11 2.77 -27.86
CA LYS A 161 -15.14 2.35 -28.88
C LYS A 161 -13.76 2.16 -28.25
N PRO A 162 -12.91 1.25 -28.77
CA PRO A 162 -11.56 1.05 -28.24
C PRO A 162 -10.70 2.33 -28.18
N LYS A 163 -10.86 3.25 -29.14
CA LYS A 163 -10.18 4.56 -29.14
C LYS A 163 -10.64 5.43 -27.97
N GLU A 164 -11.94 5.47 -27.71
CA GLU A 164 -12.52 6.22 -26.59
C GLU A 164 -12.12 5.62 -25.25
N MET A 165 -12.04 4.29 -25.16
CA MET A 165 -11.55 3.60 -23.96
C MET A 165 -10.10 3.98 -23.66
N LYS A 166 -9.21 4.00 -24.67
CA LYS A 166 -7.83 4.47 -24.50
C LYS A 166 -7.77 5.94 -24.06
N GLY A 167 -8.66 6.79 -24.57
CA GLY A 167 -8.79 8.18 -24.13
C GLY A 167 -9.19 8.29 -22.66
N ILE A 168 -10.16 7.49 -22.22
CA ILE A 168 -10.61 7.40 -20.83
C ILE A 168 -9.47 6.90 -19.93
N GLU A 169 -8.77 5.83 -20.32
CA GLU A 169 -7.61 5.30 -19.59
C GLU A 169 -6.50 6.34 -19.45
N SER A 170 -6.15 7.02 -20.56
CA SER A 170 -5.10 8.04 -20.57
C SER A 170 -5.47 9.25 -19.70
N ALA A 171 -6.72 9.71 -19.76
CA ALA A 171 -7.22 10.79 -18.93
C ALA A 171 -7.11 10.42 -17.44
N ILE A 172 -7.62 9.25 -17.03
CA ILE A 172 -7.54 8.80 -15.63
C ILE A 172 -6.09 8.61 -15.20
N LEU A 173 -5.23 8.05 -16.06
CA LEU A 173 -3.83 7.83 -15.76
C LEU A 173 -3.07 9.15 -15.52
N LYS A 174 -3.40 10.22 -16.27
CA LYS A 174 -2.85 11.57 -16.02
C LYS A 174 -3.15 12.02 -14.58
N HIS A 175 -4.38 11.83 -14.11
CA HIS A 175 -4.77 12.16 -12.74
C HIS A 175 -4.01 11.32 -11.70
N VAL A 176 -3.93 10.01 -11.91
CA VAL A 176 -3.24 9.09 -10.99
C VAL A 176 -1.75 9.43 -10.88
N ASN A 177 -1.09 9.69 -12.01
CA ASN A 177 0.33 10.06 -12.03
C ASN A 177 0.61 11.39 -11.35
N PHE A 178 -0.33 12.33 -11.40
CA PHE A 178 -0.20 13.62 -10.70
C PHE A 178 -0.40 13.47 -9.18
N MET A 179 -1.26 12.54 -8.76
CA MET A 179 -1.58 12.35 -7.33
C MET A 179 -0.58 11.45 -6.59
N LEU A 180 0.09 10.54 -7.31
CA LEU A 180 1.08 9.64 -6.73
C LEU A 180 2.51 10.20 -6.86
N PRO A 181 3.45 9.74 -6.00
CA PRO A 181 4.84 10.15 -6.09
C PRO A 181 5.45 9.85 -7.46
N THR A 182 6.42 10.64 -7.89
CA THR A 182 7.10 10.41 -9.17
C THR A 182 8.04 9.20 -9.07
N PRO A 183 8.39 8.57 -10.19
CA PRO A 183 9.44 7.54 -10.22
C PRO A 183 10.76 7.99 -9.57
N ALA A 184 11.08 9.29 -9.62
CA ALA A 184 12.24 9.86 -8.97
C ALA A 184 12.23 9.66 -7.44
N TYR A 185 11.08 9.89 -6.78
CA TYR A 185 10.92 9.62 -5.35
C TYR A 185 11.23 8.16 -5.01
N TYR A 186 10.78 7.23 -5.85
CA TYR A 186 11.06 5.80 -5.67
C TYR A 186 12.52 5.44 -5.93
N SER A 187 13.18 6.10 -6.87
CA SER A 187 14.63 5.93 -7.09
C SER A 187 15.46 6.45 -5.91
N GLU A 188 15.07 7.59 -5.31
CA GLU A 188 15.71 8.10 -4.10
C GLU A 188 15.51 7.16 -2.91
N LEU A 189 14.32 6.56 -2.79
CA LEU A 189 14.02 5.56 -1.76
C LEU A 189 14.93 4.33 -1.86
N LEU A 190 15.23 3.87 -3.09
CA LEU A 190 16.19 2.79 -3.34
C LEU A 190 17.63 3.23 -3.00
N GLN A 191 18.06 4.40 -3.47
CA GLN A 191 19.40 4.94 -3.22
C GLN A 191 19.67 5.20 -1.73
N GLY A 192 18.66 5.65 -0.97
CA GLY A 192 18.76 5.85 0.47
C GLY A 192 19.09 4.57 1.23
N LYS A 193 18.60 3.42 0.76
CA LYS A 193 18.96 2.12 1.31
C LYS A 193 20.31 1.61 0.83
N GLU A 194 20.68 1.85 -0.42
CA GLU A 194 22.03 1.52 -0.91
C GLU A 194 23.13 2.27 -0.15
N LYS A 195 22.89 3.53 0.24
CA LYS A 195 23.82 4.31 1.07
C LYS A 195 23.99 3.72 2.47
N TYR A 196 22.94 3.19 3.07
CA TYR A 196 23.03 2.47 4.34
C TYR A 196 23.85 1.17 4.20
N VAL A 197 23.61 0.40 3.13
CA VAL A 197 24.37 -0.84 2.85
C VAL A 197 25.84 -0.56 2.51
N LYS A 198 26.18 0.58 1.90
CA LYS A 198 27.57 0.98 1.64
C LYS A 198 28.29 1.48 2.89
N THR A 199 27.59 2.20 3.77
CA THR A 199 28.19 2.70 5.02
C THR A 199 28.59 1.54 5.93
N GLU A 200 27.80 0.48 6.03
CA GLU A 200 28.16 -0.72 6.81
C GLU A 200 29.39 -1.48 6.25
N ARG A 201 29.62 -1.45 4.94
CA ARG A 201 30.81 -2.06 4.31
C ARG A 201 32.09 -1.26 4.51
N GLU A 202 32.02 0.06 4.70
CA GLU A 202 33.21 0.89 4.94
C GLU A 202 33.68 0.84 6.40
N TYR A 203 32.78 0.63 7.37
CA TYR A 203 33.16 0.39 8.77
C TYR A 203 33.67 -1.03 9.07
N SER A 204 33.60 -1.95 8.09
CA SER A 204 34.09 -3.33 8.23
C SER A 204 35.53 -3.55 7.73
N ASN A 205 36.21 -2.51 7.24
CA ASN A 205 37.54 -2.63 6.60
C ASN A 205 38.69 -1.97 7.37
N VAL A 206 38.50 -1.57 8.63
CA VAL A 206 39.60 -1.13 9.51
C VAL A 206 39.66 -2.07 10.71
N GLU A 207 40.28 -3.23 10.50
CA GLU A 207 41.00 -4.07 11.46
C GLU A 207 40.94 -5.52 10.97
N GLN A 208 42.06 -6.01 10.41
CA GLN A 208 42.64 -7.31 10.75
C GLN A 208 43.83 -7.61 9.84
N ASP A 209 45.03 -7.31 10.35
CA ASP A 209 46.18 -8.16 10.08
C ASP A 209 46.07 -9.42 10.95
N THR A 210 46.45 -10.55 10.34
CA THR A 210 46.82 -11.86 10.92
C THR A 210 45.76 -12.98 11.10
N TYR A 211 45.86 -13.93 10.14
CA TYR A 211 45.57 -15.39 10.14
C TYR A 211 44.15 -15.94 9.86
N PRO A 212 44.05 -17.14 9.24
CA PRO A 212 43.01 -17.44 8.26
C PRO A 212 42.06 -18.58 8.65
N ALA A 213 40.98 -18.64 7.87
CA ALA A 213 40.13 -19.78 7.53
C ALA A 213 39.13 -20.29 8.60
N SER A 214 37.86 -19.96 8.37
CA SER A 214 36.80 -20.95 8.15
C SER A 214 35.60 -20.31 7.45
N LYS A 215 35.11 -20.96 6.40
CA LYS A 215 33.87 -20.62 5.68
C LYS A 215 32.68 -20.96 6.57
N GLU A 216 31.68 -20.09 6.65
CA GLU A 216 30.26 -20.48 6.70
C GLU A 216 29.30 -19.30 6.54
N GLN A 217 28.06 -19.64 6.23
CA GLN A 217 27.12 -18.94 5.37
C GLN A 217 26.33 -17.81 6.05
N SER A 218 25.93 -16.84 5.23
CA SER A 218 25.03 -15.75 5.57
C SER A 218 23.63 -16.24 5.92
N LEU A 219 23.07 -15.77 7.03
CA LEU A 219 21.61 -15.71 7.22
C LEU A 219 21.21 -14.31 7.67
N ILE A 220 20.35 -13.74 6.85
CA ILE A 220 19.74 -12.41 6.97
C ILE A 220 18.63 -12.50 8.01
N SER A 221 18.70 -11.63 9.02
CA SER A 221 17.61 -11.33 9.94
C SER A 221 16.52 -10.53 9.23
N ALA A 222 15.25 -10.89 9.48
CA ALA A 222 14.09 -10.07 9.13
C ALA A 222 13.23 -9.80 10.38
N PRO A 223 12.68 -8.59 10.55
CA PRO A 223 12.11 -8.12 11.81
C PRO A 223 10.59 -8.34 11.91
N GLU A 224 10.20 -8.85 13.07
CA GLU A 224 9.15 -8.38 13.98
C GLU A 224 7.98 -7.54 13.40
N LEU A 225 6.78 -8.12 13.42
CA LEU A 225 5.52 -7.39 13.29
C LEU A 225 4.62 -7.62 14.52
N LEU A 226 4.49 -6.50 15.23
CA LEU A 226 3.67 -6.12 16.36
C LEU A 226 2.18 -6.11 15.96
N LEU A 227 1.35 -6.92 16.63
CA LEU A 227 -0.11 -6.80 16.59
C LEU A 227 -0.62 -6.61 18.01
N LYS A 228 -1.38 -5.53 18.19
CA LYS A 228 -2.10 -5.17 19.41
C LYS A 228 -3.45 -5.89 19.47
N ASP A 229 -3.68 -6.52 20.62
CA ASP A 229 -4.90 -6.77 21.37
C ASP A 229 -6.28 -6.64 20.70
N THR A 230 -7.06 -7.72 20.82
CA THR A 230 -8.48 -7.63 21.19
C THR A 230 -8.82 -8.75 22.16
N GLN A 231 -9.50 -8.38 23.23
CA GLN A 231 -9.86 -9.18 24.39
C GLN A 231 -10.85 -10.32 24.10
N GLN A 232 -10.68 -11.38 24.88
CA GLN A 232 -11.69 -12.18 25.59
C GLN A 232 -13.03 -12.49 24.89
N GLU A 233 -13.27 -13.78 24.61
CA GLU A 233 -14.13 -14.65 25.45
C GLU A 233 -14.18 -16.07 24.85
N GLN A 234 -13.69 -17.05 25.61
CA GLN A 234 -14.19 -18.44 25.61
C GLN A 234 -15.67 -18.43 26.09
N PRO A 235 -16.51 -19.49 25.99
CA PRO A 235 -16.10 -20.90 26.14
C PRO A 235 -16.98 -22.04 25.48
N ILE A 236 -16.32 -23.18 25.21
CA ILE A 236 -16.68 -24.53 25.76
C ILE A 236 -17.85 -25.38 25.16
N LEU A 237 -17.43 -26.60 24.77
CA LEU A 237 -18.01 -27.94 24.98
C LEU A 237 -18.79 -28.70 23.88
N LYS A 238 -18.30 -29.95 23.74
CA LYS A 238 -18.98 -31.27 23.76
C LYS A 238 -19.28 -31.92 22.41
N THR A 239 -18.70 -33.12 22.23
CA THR A 239 -19.35 -34.46 22.17
C THR A 239 -18.51 -35.36 21.25
N MET A 240 -17.74 -36.34 21.77
CA MET A 240 -18.07 -37.79 21.88
C MET A 240 -18.52 -38.42 20.54
N LEU A 241 -18.15 -39.63 20.09
CA LEU A 241 -17.48 -40.83 20.61
C LEU A 241 -17.47 -41.87 19.43
N HIS A 242 -16.67 -42.94 19.57
CA HIS A 242 -16.67 -44.23 18.82
C HIS A 242 -16.03 -44.27 17.41
N GLY A 243 -15.20 -45.27 17.05
CA GLY A 243 -14.77 -46.48 17.75
C GLY A 243 -13.84 -47.36 16.89
N ASN A 244 -12.92 -48.04 17.58
CA ASN A 244 -12.26 -49.33 17.33
C ASN A 244 -11.81 -49.75 15.92
N CYS A 245 -10.49 -50.06 15.78
CA CYS A 245 -10.01 -51.44 15.56
C CYS A 245 -8.46 -51.52 15.64
N VAL A 246 -7.93 -52.43 16.47
CA VAL A 246 -6.56 -52.97 16.55
C VAL A 246 -6.78 -54.46 16.88
N PRO A 247 -6.00 -55.49 16.44
CA PRO A 247 -4.53 -55.46 16.34
C PRO A 247 -3.88 -56.26 15.18
N ALA A 248 -2.61 -55.94 14.90
CA ALA A 248 -1.62 -56.93 14.46
C ALA A 248 -0.20 -56.42 14.79
N VAL A 249 0.55 -57.24 15.53
CA VAL A 249 1.89 -56.96 16.07
C VAL A 249 2.96 -57.56 15.16
N SER A 250 4.13 -56.91 15.14
CA SER A 250 5.49 -57.43 14.90
C SER A 250 6.17 -57.00 13.59
N LYS A 251 7.05 -55.99 13.65
CA LYS A 251 8.52 -56.16 13.71
C LYS A 251 9.23 -54.80 13.61
N ILE A 252 10.37 -54.73 14.30
CA ILE A 252 11.18 -53.56 14.64
C ILE A 252 12.17 -53.25 13.50
N GLU A 253 12.52 -51.96 13.38
CA GLU A 253 13.67 -51.29 12.71
C GLU A 253 13.42 -50.65 11.33
N PRO A 254 14.08 -49.52 10.98
CA PRO A 254 14.67 -48.45 11.80
C PRO A 254 13.93 -47.10 11.58
N VAL A 255 14.29 -46.10 12.39
CA VAL A 255 13.78 -44.72 12.39
C VAL A 255 13.73 -44.14 10.97
N LYS A 256 12.56 -44.16 10.33
CA LYS A 256 12.29 -43.33 9.17
C LYS A 256 12.00 -41.95 9.69
N GLU A 257 12.82 -40.98 9.30
CA GLU A 257 12.50 -39.56 9.39
C GLU A 257 11.10 -39.33 8.85
N THR A 258 10.13 -39.21 9.75
CA THR A 258 8.80 -38.71 9.45
C THR A 258 8.97 -37.26 9.07
N LYS A 259 9.29 -36.99 7.80
CA LYS A 259 9.23 -35.63 7.24
C LYS A 259 7.81 -35.17 7.45
N ASN A 260 7.61 -34.27 8.41
CA ASN A 260 6.29 -33.75 8.76
C ASN A 260 5.62 -33.22 7.48
N SER A 261 4.35 -33.55 7.25
CA SER A 261 3.64 -33.20 6.02
C SER A 261 3.71 -31.68 5.70
N ALA A 262 3.83 -30.84 6.73
CA ALA A 262 4.08 -29.41 6.61
C ALA A 262 5.47 -29.06 6.04
N GLN A 263 6.52 -29.79 6.43
CA GLN A 263 7.87 -29.64 5.87
C GLN A 263 7.93 -30.10 4.41
N GLN A 264 7.18 -31.16 4.07
CA GLN A 264 7.05 -31.59 2.68
C GLN A 264 6.39 -30.50 1.82
N LEU A 265 5.31 -29.88 2.31
CA LEU A 265 4.69 -28.72 1.65
C LEU A 265 5.68 -27.57 1.49
N ALA A 266 6.48 -27.24 2.50
CA ALA A 266 7.46 -26.15 2.43
C ALA A 266 8.55 -26.37 1.36
N VAL A 267 8.98 -27.62 1.16
CA VAL A 267 10.03 -28.01 0.19
C VAL A 267 9.52 -28.03 -1.26
N MET A 268 8.21 -28.21 -1.49
CA MET A 268 7.63 -28.19 -2.83
C MET A 268 7.83 -26.83 -3.52
N ASN A 269 7.94 -26.83 -4.86
CA ASN A 269 8.00 -25.58 -5.62
C ASN A 269 6.67 -24.81 -5.52
N SER A 270 6.72 -23.50 -5.80
CA SER A 270 5.54 -22.63 -5.62
C SER A 270 4.36 -23.03 -6.51
N THR A 271 4.61 -23.53 -7.71
CA THR A 271 3.57 -23.89 -8.69
C THR A 271 2.82 -25.15 -8.26
N ASP A 272 3.53 -26.14 -7.73
CA ASP A 272 2.97 -27.40 -7.25
C ASP A 272 2.17 -27.17 -5.96
N ARG A 273 2.67 -26.32 -5.06
CA ARG A 273 1.91 -25.89 -3.87
C ARG A 273 0.59 -25.23 -4.25
N VAL A 274 0.63 -24.27 -5.18
CA VAL A 274 -0.59 -23.56 -5.62
C VAL A 274 -1.56 -24.52 -6.30
N SER A 275 -1.08 -25.45 -7.13
CA SER A 275 -1.92 -26.46 -7.79
C SER A 275 -2.63 -27.37 -6.79
N LEU A 276 -1.94 -27.77 -5.72
CA LEU A 276 -2.52 -28.56 -4.63
C LEU A 276 -3.55 -27.76 -3.82
N LEU A 277 -3.23 -26.52 -3.44
CA LEU A 277 -4.11 -25.65 -2.66
C LEU A 277 -5.35 -25.20 -3.45
N ARG A 278 -5.29 -25.16 -4.78
CA ARG A 278 -6.47 -24.90 -5.64
C ARG A 278 -7.55 -25.99 -5.56
N GLY A 279 -7.21 -27.17 -5.07
CA GLY A 279 -8.18 -28.25 -4.83
C GLY A 279 -9.07 -28.02 -3.61
N LEU A 280 -8.75 -27.05 -2.74
CA LEU A 280 -9.54 -26.73 -1.56
C LEU A 280 -10.77 -25.90 -1.92
N ASN A 281 -11.89 -26.18 -1.26
CA ASN A 281 -13.06 -25.31 -1.33
C ASN A 281 -12.86 -24.04 -0.49
N LYS A 282 -13.70 -23.02 -0.71
CA LYS A 282 -13.55 -21.72 -0.05
C LYS A 282 -13.56 -21.81 1.48
N SER A 283 -14.42 -22.65 2.08
CA SER A 283 -14.46 -22.84 3.53
C SER A 283 -13.19 -23.50 4.05
N GLN A 284 -12.70 -24.55 3.40
CA GLN A 284 -11.46 -25.24 3.77
C GLN A 284 -10.25 -24.32 3.66
N ALA A 285 -10.20 -23.47 2.63
CA ALA A 285 -9.12 -22.51 2.48
C ALA A 285 -9.12 -21.46 3.59
N LEU A 286 -10.29 -20.97 4.02
CA LEU A 286 -10.40 -20.03 5.13
C LEU A 286 -10.01 -20.68 6.46
N THR A 287 -10.50 -21.89 6.76
CA THR A 287 -10.09 -22.64 7.95
C THR A 287 -8.58 -22.89 7.98
N LEU A 288 -7.98 -23.26 6.84
CA LEU A 288 -6.53 -23.48 6.76
C LEU A 288 -5.73 -22.19 7.04
N ILE A 289 -6.24 -21.02 6.62
CA ILE A 289 -5.60 -19.73 6.94
C ILE A 289 -5.67 -19.48 8.45
N ASP A 290 -6.82 -19.73 9.07
CA ASP A 290 -7.00 -19.56 10.52
C ASP A 290 -6.09 -20.51 11.32
N ASP A 291 -6.00 -21.78 10.91
CA ASP A 291 -5.12 -22.78 11.53
C ASP A 291 -3.64 -22.38 11.43
N ILE A 292 -3.20 -21.85 10.27
CA ILE A 292 -1.82 -21.37 10.09
C ILE A 292 -1.55 -20.17 11.00
N ASN A 293 -2.48 -19.22 11.09
CA ASN A 293 -2.34 -18.06 11.96
C ASN A 293 -2.28 -18.47 13.44
N GLN A 294 -3.10 -19.46 13.84
CA GLN A 294 -3.08 -20.00 15.19
C GLN A 294 -1.75 -20.69 15.51
N ALA A 295 -1.22 -21.50 14.59
CA ALA A 295 0.09 -22.15 14.76
C ALA A 295 1.23 -21.12 14.91
N LEU A 296 1.20 -20.03 14.14
CA LEU A 296 2.18 -18.95 14.28
C LEU A 296 2.08 -18.25 15.64
N ALA A 297 0.87 -18.06 16.16
CA ALA A 297 0.68 -17.47 17.49
C ALA A 297 1.20 -18.40 18.61
N LEU A 298 0.92 -19.70 18.52
CA LEU A 298 1.41 -20.68 19.50
C LEU A 298 2.93 -20.79 19.51
N ASN A 299 3.59 -20.75 18.34
CA ASN A 299 5.05 -20.73 18.26
C ASN A 299 5.64 -19.52 18.97
N ARG A 300 5.05 -18.33 18.76
CA ARG A 300 5.48 -17.10 19.45
C ARG A 300 5.33 -17.20 20.96
N GLU A 301 4.21 -17.74 21.43
CA GLU A 301 3.98 -17.93 22.87
C GLU A 301 5.00 -18.91 23.46
N GLN A 302 5.32 -19.99 22.73
CA GLN A 302 6.33 -20.96 23.14
C GLN A 302 7.74 -20.34 23.16
N ASP A 303 8.07 -19.49 22.21
CA ASP A 303 9.34 -18.77 22.18
C ASP A 303 9.46 -17.82 23.38
N ILE A 304 8.38 -17.09 23.71
CA ILE A 304 8.31 -16.22 24.88
C ILE A 304 8.51 -17.03 26.17
N GLU A 305 7.81 -18.15 26.32
CA GLU A 305 7.93 -19.01 27.50
C GLU A 305 9.35 -19.59 27.63
N SER A 306 9.98 -19.96 26.50
CA SER A 306 11.37 -20.41 26.47
C SER A 306 12.34 -19.33 26.98
N VAL A 307 12.14 -18.07 26.55
CA VAL A 307 12.93 -16.93 27.03
C VAL A 307 12.70 -16.68 28.53
N ILE A 308 11.45 -16.74 28.99
CA ILE A 308 11.12 -16.59 30.42
C ILE A 308 11.78 -17.69 31.25
N SER A 309 11.74 -18.94 30.79
CA SER A 309 12.42 -20.06 31.44
C SER A 309 13.92 -19.82 31.50
N LEU A 310 14.54 -19.34 30.41
CA LEU A 310 15.96 -19.04 30.37
C LEU A 310 16.35 -17.91 31.33
N ILE A 311 15.54 -16.86 31.45
CA ILE A 311 15.74 -15.77 32.41
C ILE A 311 15.67 -16.29 33.85
N ARG A 312 14.69 -17.15 34.15
CA ARG A 312 14.52 -17.78 35.46
C ARG A 312 15.69 -18.72 35.79
N ASP A 313 16.11 -19.55 34.85
CA ASP A 313 17.20 -20.52 35.03
C ASP A 313 18.57 -19.84 35.20
N LYS A 314 18.73 -18.62 34.67
CA LYS A 314 19.95 -17.82 34.77
C LYS A 314 19.90 -16.77 35.86
N ASP A 315 18.81 -16.69 36.62
CA ASP A 315 18.56 -15.75 37.72
C ASP A 315 18.93 -14.30 37.33
N LEU A 316 18.54 -13.91 36.10
CA LEU A 316 18.84 -12.60 35.54
C LEU A 316 17.77 -11.59 35.96
N PRO A 317 18.13 -10.50 36.67
CA PRO A 317 17.17 -9.45 36.99
C PRO A 317 16.74 -8.73 35.70
N LEU A 318 15.43 -8.53 35.55
CA LEU A 318 14.81 -7.89 34.38
C LEU A 318 15.44 -6.52 34.08
N GLU A 319 15.81 -5.78 35.13
CA GLU A 319 16.43 -4.45 35.06
C GLU A 319 17.81 -4.48 34.38
N ALA A 320 18.59 -5.55 34.55
CA ALA A 320 19.90 -5.70 33.91
C ALA A 320 19.77 -6.05 32.41
N ILE A 321 18.71 -6.78 32.03
CA ILE A 321 18.41 -7.10 30.64
C ILE A 321 17.94 -5.84 29.89
N ILE A 322 17.01 -5.08 30.48
CA ILE A 322 16.51 -3.82 29.91
C ILE A 322 17.65 -2.81 29.76
N SER A 323 18.49 -2.64 30.79
CA SER A 323 19.64 -1.73 30.73
C SER A 323 20.64 -2.09 29.62
N ARG A 324 20.78 -3.37 29.29
CA ARG A 324 21.69 -3.83 28.23
C ARG A 324 21.06 -3.74 26.83
N MET A 325 19.74 -3.88 26.73
CA MET A 325 19.00 -3.70 25.48
C MET A 325 18.87 -2.22 25.08
N GLU A 326 18.74 -1.31 26.06
CA GLU A 326 18.68 0.14 25.81
C GLU A 326 20.06 0.77 25.52
N ALA A 327 21.14 0.07 25.90
CA ALA A 327 22.52 0.50 25.66
C ALA A 327 23.13 -0.01 24.34
N ALA A 328 22.41 -0.87 23.59
CA ALA A 328 22.79 -1.40 22.28
C ALA A 328 22.06 -0.65 21.16
#